data_AF-A0A955S2C1-F1
#
_entry.id   AF-A0A955S2C1-F1
#
_cell.length_a   1.000
_cell.length_b   1.000
_cell.length_c   1.000
_cell.angle_alpha   90.00
_cell.angle_beta   90.00
_cell.angle_gamma   90.00
#
_symmetry.space_group_name_H-M   'P 1'
#
loop_
_entity.id
_entity.type
_entity.pdbx_description
1 polymer ?
#
loop_
_entity_poly.entity_id
_entity_poly.type
_entity_poly.pdbx_seq_one_letter_code
_entity_poly.pdbx_strand_id
1 'polypeptide(L)' 'LANYEIDEDVIKTVPENVCRQFCLIPIDKIGKSLTLAMSNPLNYQAAEDVELITGCTVQTFVSTATEVKESIDKYYTSN' A
#
# COMPACT_ATOMS: atom_id res chain seq x y z
N LEU A 1 3.62 12.36 4.62
CA LEU A 1 3.64 11.58 3.36
C LEU A 1 4.15 12.34 2.13
N ALA A 2 4.12 13.68 2.10
CA ALA A 2 4.35 14.49 0.89
C ALA A 2 5.76 14.45 0.23
N ASN A 3 6.75 13.74 0.80
CA ASN A 3 8.12 13.64 0.27
C ASN A 3 8.62 12.19 0.17
N TYR A 4 7.73 11.19 0.18
CA TYR A 4 8.12 9.81 -0.09
C TYR A 4 8.05 9.57 -1.61
N GLU A 5 9.19 9.46 -2.28
CA GLU A 5 9.28 8.89 -3.62
C GLU A 5 9.02 7.40 -3.49
N ILE A 6 7.78 6.99 -3.77
CA ILE A 6 7.42 5.57 -3.83
C ILE A 6 7.80 5.09 -5.23
N ASP A 7 8.62 4.06 -5.28
CA ASP A 7 9.02 3.45 -6.54
C ASP A 7 7.80 2.83 -7.25
N GLU A 8 7.69 3.03 -8.55
CA GLU A 8 6.56 2.49 -9.32
C GLU A 8 6.51 0.96 -9.25
N ASP A 9 7.66 0.30 -9.14
CA ASP A 9 7.74 -1.16 -8.96
C ASP A 9 7.10 -1.61 -7.63
N VAL A 10 7.16 -0.76 -6.59
CA VAL A 10 6.51 -1.01 -5.29
C VAL A 10 5.00 -0.85 -5.41
N ILE A 11 4.54 0.22 -6.06
CA ILE A 11 3.12 0.44 -6.35
C ILE A 11 2.56 -0.69 -7.22
N LYS A 12 3.28 -1.11 -8.27
CA LYS A 12 2.88 -2.19 -9.19
C LYS A 12 2.90 -3.58 -8.54
N THR A 13 3.62 -3.75 -7.43
CA THR A 13 3.64 -5.02 -6.67
C THR A 13 2.25 -5.33 -6.08
N VAL A 14 1.46 -4.32 -5.75
CA VAL A 14 0.07 -4.48 -5.27
C VAL A 14 -0.88 -3.93 -6.34
N PRO A 15 -1.91 -4.67 -6.76
CA PRO A 15 -2.82 -4.17 -7.79
C PRO A 15 -3.78 -3.11 -7.22
N GLU A 16 -4.16 -2.13 -8.06
CA GLU A 16 -4.99 -0.98 -7.66
C GLU A 16 -6.32 -1.41 -7.02
N ASN A 17 -6.92 -2.48 -7.53
CA ASN A 17 -8.17 -3.02 -7.01
C ASN A 17 -8.07 -3.38 -5.52
N VAL A 18 -6.97 -4.00 -5.09
CA VAL A 18 -6.70 -4.36 -3.68
C VAL A 18 -6.50 -3.09 -2.87
N CYS A 19 -5.71 -2.15 -3.38
CA CYS A 19 -5.47 -0.85 -2.74
C CYS A 19 -6.78 -0.08 -2.50
N ARG A 20 -7.66 0.00 -3.50
CA ARG A 20 -8.97 0.67 -3.40
C ARG A 20 -9.97 -0.10 -2.52
N GLN A 21 -10.01 -1.43 -2.63
CA GLN A 21 -10.94 -2.28 -1.88
C GLN A 21 -10.66 -2.22 -0.38
N PHE A 22 -9.40 -2.33 0.01
CA PHE A 22 -9.00 -2.34 1.41
C PHE A 22 -8.57 -0.96 1.93
N CYS A 23 -8.61 0.06 1.07
CA CYS A 23 -8.19 1.42 1.39
C CYS A 23 -6.78 1.43 2.01
N LEU A 24 -5.83 0.87 1.25
CA LEU A 24 -4.42 0.72 1.58
C LEU A 24 -3.54 1.12 0.40
N ILE A 25 -2.28 1.45 0.65
CA ILE A 25 -1.29 1.69 -0.41
C ILE A 25 0.11 1.25 0.03
N PRO A 26 0.88 0.55 -0.83
CA PRO A 26 2.29 0.30 -0.56
C PRO A 26 3.11 1.59 -0.64
N ILE A 27 3.95 1.81 0.36
CA ILE A 27 4.82 2.99 0.48
C ILE A 27 6.27 2.65 0.15
N ASP A 28 6.73 1.47 0.57
CA ASP A 28 8.14 1.14 0.41
C ASP A 28 8.35 -0.37 0.42
N LYS A 29 9.38 -0.84 -0.28
CA LYS A 29 9.74 -2.26 -0.31
C LYS A 29 11.25 -2.41 -0.13
N ILE A 30 11.64 -3.05 0.96
CA ILE A 30 13.03 -3.31 1.29
C ILE A 30 13.25 -4.83 1.29
N GLY A 31 13.76 -5.35 0.17
CA GLY A 31 14.03 -6.77 0.00
C GLY A 31 12.75 -7.61 0.08
N LYS A 32 12.50 -8.23 1.24
CA LYS A 32 11.29 -9.03 1.54
C LYS A 32 10.31 -8.33 2.46
N SER A 33 10.56 -7.09 2.88
CA SER A 33 9.66 -6.32 3.73
C SER A 33 8.94 -5.28 2.89
N LEU A 34 7.61 -5.27 2.93
CA LEU A 34 6.75 -4.32 2.23
C LEU A 34 6.01 -3.45 3.25
N THR A 35 6.24 -2.15 3.20
CA THR A 35 5.55 -1.17 4.06
C THR A 35 4.26 -0.73 3.37
N LEU A 36 3.13 -0.88 4.04
CA LEU A 36 1.81 -0.44 3.60
C LEU A 36 1.26 0.64 4.54
N ALA A 37 0.65 1.68 3.99
CA ALA A 37 -0.24 2.56 4.76
C ALA A 37 -1.68 2.10 4.64
N MET A 38 -2.38 2.05 5.76
CA MET A 38 -3.77 1.65 5.86
C MET A 38 -4.56 2.65 6.70
N SER A 39 -5.78 2.92 6.27
CA SER A 39 -6.72 3.73 7.07
C SER A 39 -7.15 3.03 8.36
N ASN A 40 -7.13 1.70 8.37
CA ASN A 40 -7.50 0.88 9.51
C ASN A 40 -6.47 -0.25 9.74
N PRO A 41 -5.52 -0.08 10.68
CA PRO A 41 -4.47 -1.06 10.94
C PRO A 41 -4.99 -2.33 11.63
N LEU A 42 -6.24 -2.35 12.10
CA LEU A 42 -6.87 -3.53 12.71
C LEU A 42 -7.39 -4.53 11.66
N ASN A 43 -7.28 -4.21 10.37
CA ASN A 43 -7.75 -5.06 9.29
C ASN A 43 -6.67 -6.08 8.90
N TYR A 44 -6.47 -7.09 9.75
CA TYR A 44 -5.46 -8.15 9.54
C TYR A 44 -5.60 -8.87 8.20
N GLN A 45 -6.84 -9.10 7.75
CA GLN A 45 -7.17 -9.70 6.46
C GLN A 45 -6.45 -8.99 5.31
N ALA A 46 -6.43 -7.66 5.32
CA ALA A 46 -5.83 -6.88 4.25
C ALA A 46 -4.30 -7.02 4.21
N ALA A 47 -3.65 -7.15 5.37
CA ALA A 47 -2.21 -7.38 5.45
C ALA A 47 -1.87 -8.81 4.99
N GLU A 48 -2.64 -9.81 5.43
CA GLU A 48 -2.45 -11.22 5.04
C GLU A 48 -2.64 -11.43 3.54
N ASP A 49 -3.70 -10.86 2.94
CA ASP A 49 -3.93 -10.94 1.49
C ASP A 49 -2.75 -10.34 0.72
N VAL A 50 -2.25 -9.16 1.12
CA VAL A 50 -1.10 -8.54 0.45
C VAL A 50 0.19 -9.35 0.66
N GLU A 51 0.41 -9.90 1.85
CA GLU A 51 1.55 -10.77 2.15
C GLU A 51 1.52 -12.05 1.31
N LEU A 52 0.34 -12.65 1.10
CA LEU A 52 0.14 -13.81 0.23
C LEU A 52 0.34 -13.49 -1.26
N ILE A 53 -0.18 -12.35 -1.73
CA ILE A 53 -0.04 -11.91 -3.13
C ILE A 53 1.43 -11.63 -3.46
N THR A 54 2.12 -10.94 -2.55
CA THR A 54 3.47 -10.42 -2.80
C THR A 54 4.58 -11.35 -2.31
N GLY A 55 4.27 -12.29 -1.41
CA GLY A 55 5.24 -13.16 -0.74
C GLY A 55 6.22 -12.40 0.16
N CYS A 56 5.90 -11.16 0.53
CA CYS A 56 6.74 -10.26 1.30
C CYS A 56 6.10 -9.98 2.67
N THR A 57 6.91 -9.89 3.72
CA THR A 57 6.47 -9.51 5.06
C THR A 57 5.89 -8.11 5.05
N VAL A 58 4.61 -7.98 5.34
CA VAL A 58 3.90 -6.71 5.30
C VAL A 58 4.03 -5.97 6.64
N GLN A 59 4.47 -4.72 6.60
CA GLN A 59 4.42 -3.79 7.73
C GLN A 59 3.34 -2.76 7.51
N THR A 60 2.31 -2.75 8.34
CA THR A 60 1.20 -1.79 8.25
C THR A 60 1.47 -0.55 9.09
N PHE A 61 1.21 0.61 8.51
CA PHE A 61 1.21 1.91 9.18
C PHE A 61 -0.20 2.47 9.20
N VAL A 62 -0.59 3.06 10.34
CA VAL A 62 -1.84 3.80 10.43
C VAL A 62 -1.71 5.11 9.67
N SER A 63 -2.65 5.36 8.78
CA SER A 63 -2.73 6.60 8.01
C SER A 63 -4.19 7.05 7.89
N THR A 64 -4.44 8.21 7.32
CA THR A 64 -5.82 8.67 7.08
C THR A 64 -6.36 8.09 5.77
N ALA A 65 -7.65 7.78 5.71
CA ALA A 65 -8.30 7.30 4.49
C ALA A 65 -8.16 8.30 3.33
N THR A 66 -8.12 9.59 3.65
CA THR A 66 -7.90 10.67 2.69
C THR A 66 -6.50 10.58 2.09
N GLU A 67 -5.44 10.54 2.91
CA GLU A 67 -4.06 10.41 2.42
C GLU A 67 -3.85 9.15 1.59
N VAL A 68 -4.44 8.02 2.02
CA VAL A 68 -4.33 6.77 1.26
C VAL A 68 -5.00 6.91 -0.10
N LYS A 69 -6.23 7.44 -0.17
CA LYS A 69 -6.92 7.67 -1.46
C LYS A 69 -6.18 8.64 -2.36
N GLU A 70 -5.70 9.76 -1.82
CA GLU A 70 -4.94 10.74 -2.59
C GLU A 70 -3.64 10.13 -3.13
N SER A 71 -2.99 9.27 -2.35
CA SER A 71 -1.80 8.56 -2.81
C SER A 71 -2.14 7.53 -3.89
N ILE A 72 -3.22 6.76 -3.73
CA ILE A 72 -3.67 5.80 -4.76
C ILE A 72 -3.94 6.54 -6.06
N ASP A 73 -4.69 7.65 -5.99
CA ASP A 73 -4.96 8.47 -7.17
C ASP A 73 -3.66 9.01 -7.78
N LYS A 74 -2.78 9.59 -6.98
CA LYS A 74 -1.51 10.15 -7.46
C LYS A 74 -0.62 9.12 -8.19
N TYR A 75 -0.51 7.91 -7.65
CA TYR A 75 0.40 6.88 -8.16
C TYR A 75 -0.23 5.97 -9.23
N TYR A 76 -1.54 5.69 -9.18
CA TYR A 76 -2.21 4.85 -10.17
C TYR A 76 -2.88 5.64 -11.32
N THR A 77 -3.20 6.93 -11.14
CA THR A 77 -3.77 7.78 -12.22
C THR A 77 -2.70 8.30 -13.19
N SER A 78 -1.41 8.21 -12.85
CA SER A 78 -0.32 8.58 -13.77
C SER A 78 -0.03 7.45 -14.77
N ASN A 79 -0.97 7.19 -15.68
CA ASN A 79 -0.79 6.36 -16.87
C ASN A 79 -1.35 7.07 -18.10
#